data_AF-A0A8T4DE57-F1
#
_entry.id   AF-A0A8T4DE57-F1
#
_cell.length_a   1.000
_cell.length_b   1.000
_cell.length_c   1.000
_cell.angle_alpha   90.00
_cell.angle_beta   90.00
_cell.angle_gamma   90.00
#
_symmetry.space_group_name_H-M   'P 1'
#
loop_
_entity.id
_entity.type
_entity.pdbx_description
1 polymer ?
#
loop_
_entity_poly.entity_id
_entity_poly.type
_entity_poly.pdbx_seq_one_letter_code
_entity_poly.pdbx_strand_id
1 'polypeptide(L)'
;MPREEEETVLCQICGQKKRISEVIPAELVREPLVEAIKKTHPAWSPSGFICSSDLDQFRAKYVKDVLETEKGELSALEEHVLRSLEEQELLSKNINIEFDQQLTLGERLADKMAEYAGSWGFVIGFFGALLLWIAINSVVLILRPFDPYPFILLNLVLSCLAAIQAPIIMMSQNRQESKDRLRSEHDYSVNLKAELEIRHLHEKIDHLLMKQWQRLLEIQEIQMELMEELAHKTPRGNGT
;
A
#
# COMPACT_ATOMS: atom_id res chain seq x y z
N MET A 1 -29.56 68.45 -22.26
CA MET A 1 -28.95 67.11 -22.13
C MET A 1 -29.80 66.33 -21.15
N PRO A 2 -30.66 65.39 -21.60
CA PRO A 2 -31.44 64.57 -20.68
C PRO A 2 -30.57 63.44 -20.12
N ARG A 3 -30.78 63.10 -18.86
CA ARG A 3 -30.07 62.04 -18.12
C ARG A 3 -30.41 60.68 -18.73
N GLU A 4 -29.40 59.89 -19.12
CA GLU A 4 -29.58 58.46 -19.40
C GLU A 4 -30.13 57.80 -18.13
N GLU A 5 -31.33 57.21 -18.23
CA GLU A 5 -31.90 56.39 -17.18
C GLU A 5 -31.06 55.12 -17.07
N GLU A 6 -30.25 55.01 -16.00
CA GLU A 6 -29.48 53.79 -15.73
C GLU A 6 -30.44 52.61 -15.52
N GLU A 7 -30.55 51.73 -16.52
CA GLU A 7 -31.36 50.51 -16.40
C GLU A 7 -30.81 49.64 -15.26
N THR A 8 -31.63 49.46 -14.21
CA THR A 8 -31.32 48.61 -13.05
C THR A 8 -32.11 47.31 -13.10
N VAL A 9 -31.45 46.21 -12.78
CA VAL A 9 -32.04 44.86 -12.72
C VAL A 9 -31.91 44.27 -11.32
N LEU A 10 -32.81 43.35 -10.97
CA LEU A 10 -32.85 42.73 -9.64
C LEU A 10 -31.95 41.51 -9.60
N CYS A 11 -31.04 41.46 -8.62
CA CYS A 11 -30.34 40.23 -8.28
C CYS A 11 -31.33 39.24 -7.64
N GLN A 12 -31.39 38.00 -8.14
CA GLN A 12 -32.27 36.96 -7.60
C GLN A 12 -31.78 36.34 -6.29
N ILE A 13 -30.54 36.64 -5.88
CA ILE A 13 -29.94 36.16 -4.63
C ILE A 13 -30.15 37.18 -3.50
N CYS A 14 -29.56 38.38 -3.60
CA CYS A 14 -29.73 39.40 -2.56
C CYS A 14 -31.01 40.25 -2.68
N GLY A 15 -31.77 40.14 -3.77
CA GLY A 15 -33.01 40.91 -3.99
C GLY A 15 -32.80 42.41 -4.21
N GLN A 16 -31.55 42.87 -4.35
CA GLN A 16 -31.23 44.29 -4.55
C GLN A 16 -31.28 44.68 -6.02
N LYS A 17 -31.71 45.91 -6.30
CA LYS A 17 -31.56 46.55 -7.62
C LYS A 17 -30.10 46.92 -7.83
N LYS A 18 -29.53 46.40 -8.90
CA LYS A 18 -28.13 46.60 -9.29
C LYS A 18 -28.09 47.13 -10.72
N ARG A 19 -27.02 47.84 -11.07
CA ARG A 19 -26.82 48.27 -12.46
C ARG A 19 -26.57 47.04 -13.33
N ILE A 20 -26.95 47.09 -14.60
CA ILE A 20 -26.68 46.01 -15.55
C ILE A 20 -25.19 45.65 -15.60
N SER A 21 -24.28 46.61 -15.39
CA SER A 21 -22.82 46.40 -15.32
C SER A 21 -22.32 45.70 -14.05
N GLU A 22 -23.17 45.45 -13.06
CA GLU A 22 -22.82 44.82 -11.78
C GLU A 22 -23.43 43.42 -11.61
N VAL A 23 -24.21 42.98 -12.60
CA VAL A 23 -24.90 41.70 -12.59
C VAL A 23 -24.49 40.83 -13.77
N ILE A 24 -24.57 39.52 -13.54
CA ILE A 24 -24.23 38.48 -14.48
C ILE A 24 -25.52 37.68 -14.74
N PRO A 25 -25.93 37.51 -16.01
CA PRO A 25 -27.00 36.57 -16.37
C PRO A 25 -26.69 35.16 -15.88
N ALA A 26 -27.70 34.46 -15.37
CA ALA A 26 -27.55 33.09 -14.86
C ALA A 26 -27.08 32.10 -15.94
N GLU A 27 -27.33 32.37 -17.23
CA GLU A 27 -26.83 31.61 -18.38
C GLU A 27 -25.30 31.68 -18.53
N LEU A 28 -24.67 32.74 -18.03
CA LEU A 28 -23.21 32.93 -18.07
C LEU A 28 -22.51 32.40 -16.80
N VAL A 29 -23.26 31.87 -15.84
CA VAL A 29 -22.70 31.26 -14.63
C VAL A 29 -22.37 29.80 -14.89
N ARG A 30 -21.13 29.39 -14.58
CA ARG A 30 -20.65 28.01 -14.79
C ARG A 30 -21.42 26.99 -13.97
N GLU A 31 -21.57 25.80 -14.56
CA GLU A 31 -22.38 24.69 -14.05
C GLU A 31 -22.10 24.27 -12.59
N PRO A 32 -20.84 24.17 -12.11
CA PRO A 32 -20.57 23.79 -10.72
C PRO A 32 -21.03 24.84 -9.70
N LEU A 33 -20.92 26.12 -10.06
CA LEU A 33 -21.46 27.22 -9.26
C LEU A 33 -22.98 27.23 -9.34
N VAL A 34 -23.57 26.84 -10.48
CA VAL A 34 -25.01 26.74 -10.62
C VAL A 34 -25.59 25.69 -9.69
N GLU A 35 -24.96 24.51 -9.59
CA GLU A 35 -25.36 23.47 -8.65
C GLU A 35 -25.22 23.93 -7.20
N ALA A 36 -24.12 24.57 -6.84
CA ALA A 36 -23.88 25.10 -5.50
C ALA A 36 -24.89 26.20 -5.10
N ILE A 37 -25.23 27.08 -6.05
CA ILE A 37 -26.24 28.13 -5.87
C ILE A 37 -27.63 27.50 -5.76
N LYS A 38 -28.02 26.56 -6.65
CA LYS A 38 -29.32 25.86 -6.57
C LYS A 38 -29.51 25.06 -5.28
N LYS A 39 -28.43 24.49 -4.74
CA LYS A 39 -28.45 23.78 -3.45
C LYS A 39 -28.81 24.70 -2.27
N THR A 40 -28.50 26.00 -2.39
CA THR A 40 -28.75 27.02 -1.36
C THR A 40 -29.99 27.87 -1.66
N HIS A 41 -30.29 28.12 -2.94
CA HIS A 41 -31.41 28.91 -3.46
C HIS A 41 -32.12 28.16 -4.60
N PRO A 42 -33.08 27.26 -4.28
CA PRO A 42 -33.76 26.43 -5.28
C PRO A 42 -34.64 27.21 -6.26
N ALA A 43 -35.03 28.43 -5.90
CA ALA A 43 -35.90 29.31 -6.71
C ALA A 43 -35.13 30.13 -7.77
N TRP A 44 -33.81 29.95 -7.88
CA TRP A 44 -32.98 30.68 -8.83
C TRP A 44 -33.21 30.16 -10.26
N SER A 45 -33.60 31.06 -11.17
CA SER A 45 -34.04 30.70 -12.52
C SER A 45 -32.92 30.89 -13.56
N PRO A 46 -32.87 30.08 -14.65
CA PRO A 46 -31.88 30.21 -15.72
C PRO A 46 -31.90 31.58 -16.43
N SER A 47 -33.05 32.27 -16.44
CA SER A 47 -33.22 33.60 -17.01
C SER A 47 -32.98 34.75 -16.01
N GLY A 48 -32.43 34.44 -14.83
CA GLY A 48 -32.20 35.38 -13.73
C GLY A 48 -30.90 36.16 -13.83
N PHE A 49 -30.73 37.13 -12.94
CA PHE A 49 -29.47 37.87 -12.76
C PHE A 49 -28.91 37.64 -11.36
N ILE A 50 -27.59 37.47 -11.25
CA ILE A 50 -26.87 37.42 -9.97
C ILE A 50 -25.86 38.57 -9.93
N CYS A 51 -25.73 39.27 -8.81
CA CYS A 51 -24.72 40.32 -8.70
C CYS A 51 -23.34 39.74 -8.41
N SER A 52 -22.30 40.40 -8.93
CA SER A 52 -20.89 40.01 -8.76
C SER A 52 -20.51 39.67 -7.31
N SER A 53 -20.93 40.49 -6.34
CA SER A 53 -20.64 40.27 -4.92
C SER A 53 -21.20 38.96 -4.34
N ASP A 54 -22.40 38.55 -4.78
CA ASP A 54 -23.04 37.32 -4.31
C ASP A 54 -22.40 36.11 -5.00
N LEU A 55 -22.11 36.22 -6.30
CA LEU A 55 -21.41 35.19 -7.05
C LEU A 55 -20.02 34.88 -6.47
N ASP A 56 -19.30 35.91 -6.03
CA ASP A 56 -17.98 35.76 -5.41
C ASP A 56 -18.03 35.02 -4.06
N GLN A 57 -19.09 35.19 -3.27
CA GLN A 57 -19.30 34.38 -2.07
C GLN A 57 -19.51 32.89 -2.39
N PHE A 58 -20.29 32.58 -3.43
CA PHE A 58 -20.50 31.20 -3.85
C PHE A 58 -19.23 30.57 -4.41
N ARG A 59 -18.41 31.33 -5.14
CA ARG A 59 -17.08 30.90 -5.60
C ARG A 59 -16.18 30.52 -4.42
N ALA A 60 -16.05 31.39 -3.42
CA ALA A 60 -15.22 31.12 -2.23
C ALA A 60 -15.73 29.91 -1.43
N LYS A 61 -17.05 29.78 -1.28
CA LYS A 61 -17.66 28.65 -0.57
C LYS A 61 -17.43 27.32 -1.30
N TYR A 62 -17.58 27.29 -2.63
CA TYR A 62 -17.34 26.12 -3.45
C TYR A 62 -15.89 25.63 -3.34
N VAL A 63 -14.92 26.55 -3.42
CA VAL A 63 -13.49 26.22 -3.27
C VAL A 63 -13.20 25.60 -1.89
N LYS A 64 -13.78 26.15 -0.82
CA LYS A 64 -13.60 25.61 0.53
C LYS A 64 -14.17 24.19 0.69
N ASP A 65 -15.36 23.94 0.16
CA ASP A 65 -16.06 22.64 0.23
C ASP A 65 -15.26 21.53 -0.50
N VAL A 66 -14.66 21.89 -1.64
CA VAL A 66 -13.77 21.00 -2.40
C VAL A 66 -12.54 20.59 -1.58
N LEU A 67 -11.89 21.55 -0.91
CA LEU A 67 -10.69 21.31 -0.11
C LEU A 67 -10.95 20.43 1.14
N GLU A 68 -12.10 20.60 1.79
CA GLU A 68 -12.45 19.78 2.97
C GLU A 68 -12.74 18.33 2.60
N THR A 69 -13.30 18.08 1.40
CA THR A 69 -13.60 16.73 0.90
C THR A 69 -12.31 15.93 0.63
N GLU A 70 -11.29 16.56 0.03
CA GLU A 70 -10.02 15.89 -0.29
C GLU A 70 -9.26 15.40 0.97
N LYS A 71 -9.40 16.09 2.10
CA LYS A 71 -8.75 15.71 3.36
C LYS A 71 -9.35 14.45 3.99
N GLY A 72 -10.65 14.22 3.80
CA GLY A 72 -11.33 13.03 4.32
C GLY A 72 -10.96 11.75 3.56
N GLU A 73 -10.74 11.84 2.25
CA GLU A 73 -10.39 10.70 1.39
C GLU A 73 -9.01 10.12 1.72
N LEU A 74 -8.04 10.96 2.10
CA LEU A 74 -6.68 10.52 2.48
C LEU A 74 -6.68 9.62 3.73
N SER A 75 -7.47 9.94 4.75
CA SER A 75 -7.52 9.18 6.01
C SER A 75 -8.08 7.77 5.82
N ALA A 76 -9.00 7.56 4.87
CA ALA A 76 -9.57 6.24 4.59
C ALA A 76 -8.58 5.32 3.88
N LEU A 77 -7.68 5.88 3.07
CA LEU A 77 -6.66 5.12 2.35
C LEU A 77 -5.60 4.55 3.30
N GLU A 78 -5.17 5.33 4.31
CA GLU A 78 -4.21 4.90 5.32
C GLU A 78 -4.72 3.68 6.12
N GLU A 79 -5.98 3.67 6.52
CA GLU A 79 -6.60 2.54 7.23
C GLU A 79 -6.62 1.26 6.37
N HIS A 80 -6.89 1.40 5.08
CA HIS A 80 -6.89 0.28 4.13
C HIS A 80 -5.50 -0.36 4.00
N VAL A 81 -4.44 0.44 3.94
CA VAL A 81 -3.06 -0.05 3.84
C VAL A 81 -2.68 -0.86 5.08
N LEU A 82 -3.03 -0.38 6.28
CA LEU A 82 -2.73 -1.11 7.53
C LEU A 82 -3.41 -2.48 7.58
N ARG A 83 -4.67 -2.57 7.16
CA ARG A 83 -5.41 -3.84 7.14
C ARG A 83 -4.80 -4.85 6.17
N SER A 84 -4.36 -4.41 4.99
CA SER A 84 -3.71 -5.29 4.00
C SER A 84 -2.36 -5.84 4.47
N LEU A 85 -1.60 -5.08 5.27
CA LEU A 85 -0.33 -5.57 5.85
C LEU A 85 -0.57 -6.68 6.88
N GLU A 86 -1.59 -6.56 7.73
CA GLU A 86 -1.94 -7.58 8.72
C GLU A 86 -2.38 -8.90 8.07
N GLU A 87 -3.18 -8.83 7.00
CA GLU A 87 -3.61 -10.01 6.23
C GLU A 87 -2.43 -10.80 5.65
N GLN A 88 -1.39 -10.11 5.16
CA GLN A 88 -0.20 -10.76 4.60
C GLN A 88 0.61 -11.52 5.66
N GLU A 89 0.77 -10.96 6.87
CA GLU A 89 1.48 -11.63 7.97
C GLU A 89 0.75 -12.90 8.42
N LEU A 90 -0.59 -12.84 8.49
CA LEU A 90 -1.43 -13.99 8.84
C LEU A 90 -1.32 -15.14 7.83
N LEU A 91 -1.26 -14.82 6.53
CA LEU A 91 -1.10 -15.80 5.45
C LEU A 91 0.24 -16.56 5.54
N SER A 92 1.35 -15.83 5.70
CA SER A 92 2.70 -16.43 5.83
C SER A 92 2.80 -17.38 7.03
N LYS A 93 2.17 -17.01 8.15
CA LYS A 93 2.13 -17.85 9.35
C LYS A 93 1.32 -19.12 9.15
N ASN A 94 0.21 -19.05 8.41
CA ASN A 94 -0.66 -20.21 8.17
C ASN A 94 0.05 -21.32 7.36
N ILE A 95 0.79 -20.94 6.32
CA ILE A 95 1.53 -21.88 5.46
C ILE A 95 2.53 -22.74 6.25
N ASN A 96 3.24 -22.13 7.21
CA ASN A 96 4.17 -22.87 8.06
C ASN A 96 3.45 -23.85 8.99
N ILE A 97 2.28 -23.48 9.50
CA ILE A 97 1.49 -24.32 10.40
C ILE A 97 0.91 -25.51 9.64
N GLU A 98 0.34 -25.29 8.45
CA GLU A 98 -0.20 -26.35 7.60
C GLU A 98 0.86 -27.40 7.24
N PHE A 99 2.08 -26.96 6.91
CA PHE A 99 3.19 -27.86 6.63
C PHE A 99 3.58 -28.72 7.85
N ASP A 100 3.72 -28.10 9.03
CA ASP A 100 4.14 -28.79 10.25
C ASP A 100 3.05 -29.75 10.79
N GLN A 101 1.78 -29.48 10.48
CA GLN A 101 0.64 -30.36 10.81
C GLN A 101 0.61 -31.65 9.99
N GLN A 102 1.16 -31.65 8.78
CA GLN A 102 1.21 -32.82 7.90
C GLN A 102 2.34 -33.80 8.26
N LEU A 103 3.26 -33.42 9.16
CA LEU A 103 4.40 -34.25 9.54
C LEU A 103 3.99 -35.43 10.42
N THR A 104 4.42 -36.62 10.02
CA THR A 104 4.31 -37.83 10.84
C THR A 104 5.25 -37.77 12.05
N LEU A 105 4.98 -38.59 13.07
CA LEU A 105 5.84 -38.68 14.26
C LEU A 105 7.28 -39.10 13.91
N GLY A 106 7.45 -39.99 12.92
CA GLY A 106 8.76 -40.43 12.45
C GLY A 106 9.55 -39.33 11.77
N GLU A 107 8.88 -38.49 10.97
CA GLU A 107 9.50 -37.33 10.31
C GLU A 107 9.91 -36.25 11.31
N ARG A 108 9.06 -35.97 12.30
CA ARG A 108 9.39 -35.04 13.39
C ARG A 108 10.62 -35.50 14.19
N LEU A 109 10.74 -36.80 14.44
CA LEU A 109 11.91 -37.37 15.10
C LEU A 109 13.15 -37.29 14.21
N ALA A 110 13.01 -37.63 12.92
CA ALA A 110 14.09 -37.54 11.94
C ALA A 110 14.65 -36.12 11.82
N ASP A 111 13.79 -35.09 11.77
CA ASP A 111 14.23 -33.69 11.74
C ASP A 111 14.99 -33.28 12.99
N LYS A 112 14.46 -33.60 14.17
CA LYS A 112 15.15 -33.30 15.43
C LYS A 112 16.52 -33.99 15.51
N MET A 113 16.61 -35.23 15.03
CA MET A 113 17.86 -35.98 14.99
C MET A 113 18.84 -35.37 13.99
N ALA A 114 18.38 -34.95 12.81
CA ALA A 114 19.20 -34.28 11.81
C ALA A 114 19.71 -32.91 12.30
N GLU A 115 18.85 -32.11 12.93
CA GLU A 115 19.20 -30.82 13.53
C GLU A 115 20.25 -30.98 14.64
N TYR A 116 20.07 -31.96 15.53
CA TYR A 116 21.03 -32.25 16.58
C TYR A 116 22.38 -32.76 16.03
N ALA A 117 22.34 -33.69 15.08
CA ALA A 117 23.54 -34.24 14.44
C ALA A 117 24.30 -33.20 13.58
N GLY A 118 23.62 -32.14 13.11
CA GLY A 118 24.21 -31.03 12.36
C GLY A 118 24.88 -29.96 13.23
N SER A 119 24.77 -30.04 14.55
CA SER A 119 25.34 -29.04 15.46
C SER A 119 26.86 -29.16 15.59
N TRP A 120 27.57 -28.02 15.58
CA TRP A 120 29.01 -27.95 15.81
C TRP A 120 29.44 -28.56 17.16
N GLY A 121 28.61 -28.44 18.19
CA GLY A 121 28.87 -29.04 19.51
C GLY A 121 28.86 -30.57 19.45
N PHE A 122 27.94 -31.15 18.67
CA PHE A 122 27.87 -32.59 18.46
C PHE A 122 29.10 -33.10 17.69
N VAL A 123 29.51 -32.41 16.63
CA VAL A 123 30.70 -32.77 15.83
C VAL A 123 31.97 -32.81 16.69
N ILE A 124 32.20 -31.76 17.50
CA ILE A 124 33.37 -31.67 18.37
C ILE A 124 33.32 -32.75 19.47
N GLY A 125 32.16 -32.94 20.10
CA GLY A 125 31.98 -33.96 21.13
C GLY A 125 32.16 -35.38 20.60
N PHE A 126 31.63 -35.67 19.41
CA PHE A 126 31.78 -36.96 18.73
C PHE A 126 33.24 -37.24 18.40
N PHE A 127 33.97 -36.27 17.86
CA PHE A 127 35.40 -36.39 17.60
C PHE A 127 36.21 -36.62 18.88
N GLY A 128 35.88 -35.89 19.96
CA GLY A 128 36.48 -36.10 21.28
C GLY A 128 36.22 -37.50 21.85
N ALA A 129 35.00 -38.02 21.70
CA ALA A 129 34.64 -39.38 22.12
C ALA A 129 35.42 -40.45 21.33
N LEU A 130 35.63 -40.25 20.02
CA LEU A 130 36.47 -41.13 19.21
C LEU A 130 37.93 -41.13 19.68
N LEU A 131 38.51 -39.95 19.92
CA LEU A 131 39.87 -39.84 20.45
C LEU A 131 40.00 -40.50 21.82
N LEU A 132 39.00 -40.31 22.70
CA LEU A 132 38.95 -40.94 24.00
C LEU A 132 38.87 -42.48 23.89
N TRP A 133 38.03 -42.99 22.99
CA TRP A 133 37.91 -44.44 22.74
C TRP A 133 39.24 -45.05 22.26
N ILE A 134 39.90 -44.38 21.32
CA ILE A 134 41.20 -44.79 20.80
C ILE A 134 42.26 -44.75 21.91
N ALA A 135 42.29 -43.67 22.71
CA ALA A 135 43.24 -43.51 23.81
C ALA A 135 43.05 -44.59 24.88
N ILE A 136 41.81 -44.87 25.31
CA ILE A 136 41.51 -45.93 26.29
C ILE A 136 41.96 -47.29 25.76
N ASN A 137 41.58 -47.67 24.54
CA ASN A 137 41.94 -48.98 23.98
C ASN A 137 43.45 -49.11 23.68
N SER A 138 44.15 -48.00 23.40
CA SER A 138 45.60 -47.97 23.17
C SER A 138 46.42 -48.00 24.47
N VAL A 139 45.91 -47.44 25.57
CA VAL A 139 46.59 -47.43 26.88
C VAL A 139 46.32 -48.73 27.66
N VAL A 140 45.11 -49.29 27.55
CA VAL A 140 44.72 -50.59 28.15
C VAL A 140 45.40 -51.80 27.47
N LEU A 141 46.14 -51.55 26.38
CA LEU A 141 46.94 -52.52 25.63
C LEU A 141 48.01 -53.25 26.47
N ILE A 142 48.33 -52.76 27.66
CA ILE A 142 49.33 -53.36 28.56
C ILE A 142 48.74 -54.51 29.39
N LEU A 143 47.41 -54.58 29.60
CA LEU A 143 46.79 -55.65 30.41
C LEU A 143 45.81 -56.55 29.63
N ARG A 144 44.81 -56.00 28.91
CA ARG A 144 43.88 -56.72 28.00
C ARG A 144 43.00 -55.72 27.24
N PRO A 145 43.27 -55.40 25.96
CA PRO A 145 42.46 -54.47 25.19
C PRO A 145 41.08 -55.07 24.83
N PHE A 146 40.04 -54.22 24.89
CA PHE A 146 38.66 -54.58 24.50
C PHE A 146 38.44 -54.53 22.98
N ASP A 147 39.01 -53.51 22.31
CA ASP A 147 39.00 -53.35 20.85
C ASP A 147 40.44 -53.07 20.35
N PRO A 148 41.27 -54.10 20.10
CA PRO A 148 42.64 -53.92 19.66
C PRO A 148 42.72 -53.34 18.25
N TYR A 149 43.81 -52.61 17.95
CA TYR A 149 44.10 -52.13 16.60
C TYR A 149 44.02 -53.30 15.60
N PRO A 150 43.17 -53.25 14.55
CA PRO A 150 42.66 -52.07 13.84
C PRO A 150 41.23 -51.56 14.20
N PHE A 151 40.75 -51.75 15.44
CA PHE A 151 39.46 -51.25 15.96
C PHE A 151 38.22 -51.72 15.17
N ILE A 152 38.01 -53.03 15.09
CA ILE A 152 36.93 -53.63 14.28
C ILE A 152 35.55 -53.28 14.85
N LEU A 153 35.40 -53.23 16.17
CA LEU A 153 34.12 -52.94 16.81
C LEU A 153 33.72 -51.48 16.59
N LEU A 154 34.67 -50.55 16.73
CA LEU A 154 34.46 -49.14 16.43
C LEU A 154 34.04 -48.93 14.96
N ASN A 155 34.73 -49.58 14.02
CA ASN A 155 34.42 -49.47 12.59
C ASN A 155 33.03 -50.01 12.26
N LEU A 156 32.60 -51.10 12.90
CA LEU A 156 31.26 -51.67 12.70
C LEU A 156 30.17 -50.70 13.20
N VAL A 157 30.36 -50.13 14.38
CA VAL A 157 29.42 -49.15 14.97
C VAL A 157 29.33 -47.90 14.09
N LEU A 158 30.46 -47.34 13.67
CA LEU A 158 30.50 -46.16 12.79
C LEU A 158 29.80 -46.40 11.45
N SER A 159 30.02 -47.58 10.85
CA SER A 159 29.39 -47.94 9.58
C SER A 159 27.86 -48.08 9.72
N CYS A 160 27.41 -48.69 10.83
CA CYS A 160 25.98 -48.81 11.13
C CYS A 160 25.33 -47.45 11.38
N LEU A 161 25.99 -46.56 12.14
CA LEU A 161 25.52 -45.20 12.37
C LEU A 161 25.42 -44.41 11.06
N ALA A 162 26.45 -44.46 10.21
CA ALA A 162 26.45 -43.78 8.92
C ALA A 162 25.35 -44.29 7.98
N ALA A 163 25.12 -45.61 7.95
CA ALA A 163 24.09 -46.24 7.12
C ALA A 163 22.67 -45.80 7.50
N ILE A 164 22.39 -45.59 8.79
CA ILE A 164 21.10 -45.08 9.27
C ILE A 164 21.01 -43.56 9.10
N GLN A 165 22.12 -42.86 9.26
CA GLN A 165 22.17 -41.40 9.20
C GLN A 165 21.91 -40.85 7.79
N ALA A 166 22.49 -41.47 6.74
CA ALA A 166 22.37 -40.95 5.37
C ALA A 166 20.91 -40.85 4.88
N PRO A 167 20.04 -41.87 5.04
CA PRO A 167 18.62 -41.77 4.70
C PRO A 167 17.87 -40.74 5.54
N ILE A 168 18.18 -40.61 6.84
CA ILE A 168 17.53 -39.62 7.73
C ILE A 168 17.85 -38.20 7.27
N ILE A 169 19.13 -37.93 6.97
CA ILE A 169 19.56 -36.64 6.43
C ILE A 169 18.86 -36.37 5.09
N MET A 170 18.85 -37.34 4.17
CA MET A 170 18.22 -37.18 2.85
C MET A 170 16.71 -36.94 2.96
N MET A 171 16.02 -37.62 3.88
CA MET A 171 14.59 -37.40 4.14
C MET A 171 14.32 -36.00 4.72
N SER A 172 15.18 -35.52 5.63
CA SER A 172 15.07 -34.16 6.19
C SER A 172 15.37 -33.10 5.12
N GLN A 173 16.37 -33.32 4.27
CA GLN A 173 16.69 -32.45 3.14
C GLN A 173 15.56 -32.36 2.12
N ASN A 174 15.04 -33.49 1.63
CA ASN A 174 13.91 -33.51 0.68
C ASN A 174 12.68 -32.78 1.23
N ARG A 175 12.45 -32.85 2.55
CA ARG A 175 11.37 -32.15 3.23
C ARG A 175 11.64 -30.64 3.35
N GLN A 176 12.86 -30.25 3.67
CA GLN A 176 13.22 -28.84 3.72
C GLN A 176 13.11 -28.20 2.33
N GLU A 177 13.56 -28.91 1.28
CA GLU A 177 13.41 -28.47 -0.11
C GLU A 177 11.94 -28.34 -0.54
N SER A 178 11.06 -29.25 -0.10
CA SER A 178 9.63 -29.14 -0.41
C SER A 178 8.99 -27.93 0.30
N LYS A 179 9.37 -27.66 1.56
CA LYS A 179 8.96 -26.46 2.31
C LYS A 179 9.43 -25.18 1.62
N ASP A 180 10.69 -25.14 1.21
CA ASP A 180 11.28 -23.96 0.57
C ASP A 180 10.73 -23.74 -0.84
N ARG A 181 10.39 -24.81 -1.58
CA ARG A 181 9.68 -24.70 -2.86
C ARG A 181 8.29 -24.09 -2.68
N LEU A 182 7.51 -24.60 -1.73
CA LEU A 182 6.15 -24.06 -1.46
C LEU A 182 6.19 -22.59 -1.03
N ARG A 183 7.13 -22.22 -0.17
CA ARG A 183 7.35 -20.80 0.20
C ARG A 183 7.70 -19.95 -1.01
N SER A 184 8.60 -20.43 -1.88
CA SER A 184 9.01 -19.71 -3.09
C SER A 184 7.86 -19.52 -4.07
N GLU A 185 7.02 -20.54 -4.27
CA GLU A 185 5.82 -20.46 -5.12
C GLU A 185 4.80 -19.45 -4.55
N HIS A 186 4.59 -19.47 -3.23
CA HIS A 186 3.74 -18.50 -2.56
C HIS A 186 4.27 -17.07 -2.69
N ASP A 187 5.54 -16.83 -2.38
CA ASP A 187 6.17 -15.51 -2.49
C ASP A 187 6.11 -14.98 -3.92
N TYR A 188 6.31 -15.86 -4.91
CA TYR A 188 6.12 -15.52 -6.32
C TYR A 188 4.68 -15.08 -6.61
N SER A 189 3.67 -15.80 -6.10
CA SER A 189 2.26 -15.44 -6.29
C SER A 189 1.89 -14.10 -5.64
N VAL A 190 2.42 -13.82 -4.44
CA VAL A 190 2.23 -12.55 -3.74
C VAL A 190 2.88 -11.40 -4.52
N ASN A 191 4.10 -11.61 -5.04
CA ASN A 191 4.79 -10.60 -5.83
C ASN A 191 4.05 -10.26 -7.12
N LEU A 192 3.53 -11.28 -7.83
CA LEU A 192 2.70 -11.06 -9.02
C LEU A 192 1.42 -10.29 -8.70
N LYS A 193 0.77 -10.62 -7.57
CA LYS A 193 -0.42 -9.88 -7.10
C LYS A 193 -0.08 -8.42 -6.79
N ALA A 194 1.04 -8.18 -6.10
CA ALA A 194 1.51 -6.83 -5.80
C ALA A 194 1.82 -6.02 -7.07
N GLU A 195 2.44 -6.64 -8.08
CA GLU A 195 2.69 -5.99 -9.38
C GLU A 195 1.38 -5.55 -10.05
N LEU A 196 0.35 -6.41 -10.05
CA LEU A 196 -0.97 -6.09 -10.58
C LEU A 196 -1.66 -4.98 -9.81
N GLU A 197 -1.60 -5.01 -8.48
CA GLU A 197 -2.16 -3.96 -7.62
C GLU A 197 -1.46 -2.61 -7.85
N ILE A 198 -0.13 -2.59 -7.98
CA ILE A 198 0.62 -1.37 -8.32
C ILE A 198 0.19 -0.82 -9.68
N ARG A 199 0.04 -1.68 -10.69
CA ARG A 199 -0.44 -1.25 -12.02
C ARG A 199 -1.83 -0.62 -11.94
N HIS A 200 -2.74 -1.25 -11.20
CA HIS A 200 -4.09 -0.72 -10.98
C HIS A 200 -4.09 0.61 -10.19
N LEU A 201 -3.21 0.75 -9.20
CA LEU A 201 -3.02 2.03 -8.50
C LEU A 201 -2.49 3.11 -9.44
N HIS A 202 -1.56 2.78 -10.33
CA HIS A 202 -1.07 3.71 -11.37
C HIS A 202 -2.21 4.21 -12.25
N GLU A 203 -3.06 3.31 -12.77
CA GLU A 203 -4.21 3.69 -13.59
C GLU A 203 -5.18 4.61 -12.84
N LYS A 204 -5.42 4.35 -11.54
CA LYS A 204 -6.25 5.23 -10.70
C LYS A 204 -5.60 6.60 -10.48
N ILE A 205 -4.30 6.65 -10.22
CA ILE A 205 -3.57 7.90 -10.06
C ILE A 205 -3.64 8.72 -11.36
N ASP A 206 -3.41 8.10 -12.51
CA ASP A 206 -3.52 8.77 -13.81
C ASP A 206 -4.93 9.33 -14.04
N HIS A 207 -5.97 8.56 -13.70
CA HIS A 207 -7.35 9.04 -13.77
C HIS A 207 -7.62 10.23 -12.82
N LEU A 208 -7.12 10.19 -11.59
CA LEU A 208 -7.24 11.30 -10.64
C LEU A 208 -6.49 12.55 -11.12
N LEU A 209 -5.26 12.38 -11.62
CA LEU A 209 -4.46 13.47 -12.19
C LEU A 209 -5.17 14.13 -13.37
N MET A 210 -5.77 13.34 -14.26
CA MET A 210 -6.56 13.87 -15.38
C MET A 210 -7.74 14.73 -14.89
N LYS A 211 -8.45 14.26 -13.86
CA LYS A 211 -9.56 15.01 -13.24
C LYS A 211 -9.08 16.31 -12.58
N GLN A 212 -7.94 16.26 -11.88
CA GLN A 212 -7.33 17.44 -11.27
C GLN A 212 -6.90 18.47 -12.33
N TRP A 213 -6.29 18.04 -13.44
CA TRP A 213 -5.97 18.92 -14.56
C TRP A 213 -7.20 19.58 -15.17
N GLN A 214 -8.28 18.83 -15.36
CA GLN A 214 -9.53 19.37 -15.90
C GLN A 214 -10.11 20.47 -15.00
N ARG A 215 -10.07 20.27 -13.67
CA ARG A 215 -10.46 21.30 -12.69
C ARG A 215 -9.55 22.52 -12.71
N LEU A 216 -8.25 22.32 -12.86
CA LEU A 216 -7.27 23.41 -12.88
C LEU A 216 -7.43 24.29 -14.13
N LEU A 217 -7.74 23.68 -15.28
CA LEU A 217 -8.12 24.39 -16.50
C LEU A 217 -9.41 25.19 -16.32
N GLU A 218 -10.42 24.60 -15.68
CA GLU A 218 -11.68 25.29 -15.38
C GLU A 218 -11.47 26.51 -14.47
N ILE A 219 -10.62 26.38 -13.44
CA ILE A 219 -10.25 27.51 -12.56
C ILE A 219 -9.50 28.60 -13.34
N GLN A 220 -8.54 28.23 -14.20
CA GLN A 220 -7.81 29.20 -15.03
C GLN A 220 -8.75 29.97 -15.95
N GLU A 221 -9.74 29.31 -16.52
CA GLU A 221 -10.70 29.95 -17.40
C GLU A 221 -11.60 30.94 -16.63
N ILE A 222 -12.04 30.59 -15.42
CA ILE A 222 -12.75 31.52 -14.52
C ILE A 222 -11.87 32.75 -14.20
N GLN A 223 -10.57 32.53 -13.95
CA GLN A 223 -9.65 33.63 -13.67
C GLN A 223 -9.45 34.55 -14.87
N MET A 224 -9.41 34.00 -16.10
CA MET A 224 -9.34 34.81 -17.33
C MET A 224 -10.60 35.65 -17.53
N GLU A 225 -11.80 35.08 -17.35
CA GLU A 225 -13.06 35.83 -17.39
C GLU A 225 -13.08 36.97 -16.36
N LEU A 226 -12.65 36.71 -15.13
CA LEU A 226 -12.60 37.73 -14.08
C LEU A 226 -11.61 38.86 -14.44
N MET A 227 -10.45 38.54 -15.01
CA MET A 227 -9.50 39.54 -15.48
C MET A 227 -10.05 40.39 -16.63
N GLU A 228 -10.80 39.77 -17.56
CA GLU A 228 -11.47 40.47 -18.66
C GLU A 228 -12.55 41.42 -18.13
N GLU A 229 -13.38 40.97 -17.18
CA GLU A 229 -14.36 41.83 -16.51
C GLU A 229 -13.69 43.01 -15.79
N LEU A 230 -12.60 42.79 -15.05
CA LEU A 230 -11.85 43.86 -14.37
C LEU A 230 -11.20 44.83 -15.35
N ALA A 231 -10.68 44.33 -16.48
CA ALA A 231 -10.14 45.17 -17.55
C ALA A 231 -11.24 46.06 -18.16
N HIS A 232 -12.46 45.52 -18.34
CA HIS A 232 -13.61 46.29 -18.79
C HIS A 232 -14.16 47.27 -17.74
N LYS A 233 -14.01 46.96 -16.44
CA LYS A 233 -14.48 47.81 -15.33
C LYS A 233 -13.51 48.93 -14.96
N THR A 234 -12.27 48.91 -15.46
CA THR A 234 -11.28 49.97 -15.21
C THR A 234 -11.69 51.22 -16.00
N PRO A 235 -12.19 52.29 -15.36
CA PRO A 235 -12.42 53.53 -16.08
C PRO A 235 -11.06 54.04 -16.56
N ARG A 236 -10.96 54.45 -17.83
CA ARG A 236 -9.85 55.28 -18.29
C ARG A 236 -9.73 56.45 -17.33
N GLY A 237 -8.74 56.40 -16.44
CA GLY A 237 -8.41 57.51 -15.58
C GLY A 237 -8.20 58.74 -16.46
N ASN A 238 -8.95 59.79 -16.16
CA ASN A 238 -8.79 61.11 -16.73
C ASN A 238 -7.32 61.52 -16.71
N GLY A 239 -6.68 61.48 -17.88
CA GLY A 239 -5.47 62.25 -18.15
C GLY A 239 -5.89 63.69 -18.43
N THR A 240 -5.89 64.51 -17.38
CA THR A 240 -5.70 65.97 -17.46
C THR A 240 -4.28 66.28 -17.04
#